data_AF-A0ABD1CGD1-F1
#
_entry.id   AF-A0ABD1CGD1-F1
#
_cell.length_a   1.000
_cell.length_b   1.000
_cell.length_c   1.000
_cell.angle_alpha   90.00
_cell.angle_beta   90.00
_cell.angle_gamma   90.00
#
_symmetry.space_group_name_H-M   'P 1'
#
loop_
_entity.id
_entity.type
_entity.pdbx_description
1 polymer ?
#
loop_
_entity_poly.entity_id
_entity_poly.type
_entity_poly.pdbx_seq_one_letter_code
_entity_poly.pdbx_strand_id
1 'polypeptide(L)'
;MFFSSGAISVIKILRVLRVLRPLRAINRAKGLKHVVQCVIVAVKTIGNIVLVTCLLQFMFAVIGVQLYKLFFGKQIPVKECMEDKFSEEIEKLDFENDPETQRLYINNWVENTTHGEITDLLIPGSITKNTKLAIANAAYFKGTWQSKFKPEETKKEIFYVSNERQEFVDMMHVEGTFNHAANEKLGCHILELPYTGQDEASHVSMFVFLPPTESNALTNSLPASPRRRTSSAGQ
;
A
#
# COMPACT_ATOMS: atom_id res chain seq x y z
N MET A 1 25.40 17.59 -33.36
CA MET A 1 25.40 17.04 -31.98
C MET A 1 24.42 17.85 -31.15
N PHE A 2 23.33 17.21 -30.75
CA PHE A 2 22.13 17.80 -30.15
C PHE A 2 22.39 18.26 -28.70
N PHE A 3 22.43 19.56 -28.44
CA PHE A 3 22.18 20.10 -27.10
C PHE A 3 20.70 20.51 -27.02
N SER A 4 19.94 19.70 -26.28
CA SER A 4 18.49 19.73 -26.15
C SER A 4 17.94 21.05 -25.57
N SER A 5 16.78 21.44 -26.08
CA SER A 5 15.94 22.61 -25.75
C SER A 5 15.73 22.88 -24.24
N GLY A 6 15.94 21.88 -23.37
CA GLY A 6 15.82 21.99 -21.92
C GLY A 6 16.87 22.89 -21.24
N ALA A 7 18.13 22.90 -21.72
CA ALA A 7 19.21 23.68 -21.10
C ALA A 7 18.98 25.20 -21.21
N ILE A 8 18.35 25.65 -22.30
CA ILE A 8 18.01 27.05 -22.53
C ILE A 8 16.87 27.51 -21.60
N SER A 9 15.97 26.59 -21.21
CA SER A 9 14.88 26.86 -20.26
C SER A 9 15.41 27.08 -18.83
N VAL A 10 16.38 26.28 -18.39
CA VAL A 10 17.02 26.41 -17.07
C VAL A 10 17.71 27.77 -16.92
N ILE A 11 18.41 28.24 -17.97
CA ILE A 11 19.10 29.54 -17.94
C ILE A 11 18.10 30.71 -17.82
N LYS A 12 16.89 30.60 -18.37
CA LYS A 12 15.82 31.61 -18.22
C LYS A 12 15.25 31.61 -16.81
N ILE A 13 15.06 30.43 -16.20
CA ILE A 13 14.61 30.28 -14.81
C ILE A 13 15.64 30.87 -13.83
N LEU A 14 16.94 30.69 -14.07
CA LEU A 14 18.00 31.29 -13.25
C LEU A 14 17.99 32.83 -13.27
N ARG A 15 17.46 33.46 -14.33
CA ARG A 15 17.33 34.94 -14.38
C ARG A 15 16.19 35.45 -13.50
N VAL A 16 15.19 34.61 -13.18
CA VAL A 16 14.10 34.92 -12.23
C VAL A 16 14.63 35.05 -10.81
N LEU A 17 15.78 34.45 -10.48
CA LEU A 17 16.47 34.66 -9.19
C LEU A 17 16.85 36.14 -8.95
N ARG A 18 16.86 36.99 -9.99
CA ARG A 18 17.01 38.46 -9.83
C ARG A 18 15.81 39.10 -9.11
N VAL A 19 14.67 38.44 -9.05
CA VAL A 19 13.52 38.87 -8.24
C VAL A 19 13.82 38.80 -6.74
N LEU A 20 14.85 38.03 -6.34
CA LEU A 20 15.36 37.98 -4.95
C LEU A 20 16.25 39.18 -4.57
N ARG A 21 16.46 40.15 -5.46
CA ARG A 21 17.21 41.40 -5.16
C ARG A 21 16.78 42.10 -3.85
N PRO A 22 15.49 42.14 -3.47
CA PRO A 22 15.06 42.69 -2.19
C PRO A 22 15.59 41.94 -0.95
N LEU A 23 16.01 40.67 -1.06
CA LEU A 23 16.65 39.94 0.05
C LEU A 23 17.95 40.61 0.52
N ARG A 24 18.60 41.42 -0.32
CA ARG A 24 19.79 42.19 0.09
C ARG A 24 19.45 43.26 1.14
N ALA A 25 18.18 43.65 1.27
CA ALA A 25 17.69 44.55 2.32
C ALA A 25 17.63 43.88 3.72
N ILE A 26 17.69 42.55 3.81
CA ILE A 26 17.82 41.80 5.07
C ILE A 26 19.10 42.21 5.84
N ASN A 27 20.16 42.57 5.11
CA ASN A 27 21.39 43.06 5.73
C ASN A 27 21.28 44.48 6.31
N ARG A 28 20.23 45.24 5.95
CA ARG A 28 20.03 46.64 6.35
C ARG A 28 19.17 46.81 7.61
N ALA A 29 18.26 45.88 7.90
CA ALA A 29 17.36 45.95 9.06
C ALA A 29 17.69 44.88 10.12
N LYS A 30 18.07 45.30 11.33
CA LYS A 30 18.48 44.39 12.44
C LYS A 30 17.37 43.43 12.90
N GLY A 31 16.10 43.86 12.86
CA GLY A 31 14.95 43.02 13.22
C GLY A 31 14.69 41.87 12.23
N LEU A 32 14.95 42.10 10.93
CA LEU A 32 14.72 41.11 9.88
C LEU A 32 15.73 39.96 9.93
N LYS A 33 16.93 40.18 10.48
CA LYS A 33 17.94 39.13 10.70
C LYS A 33 17.47 38.05 11.67
N HIS A 34 16.76 38.44 12.74
CA HIS A 34 16.25 37.48 13.72
C HIS A 34 15.16 36.59 13.11
N VAL A 35 14.26 37.19 12.33
CA VAL A 35 13.21 36.45 11.62
C VAL A 35 13.81 35.46 10.62
N VAL A 36 14.80 35.89 9.83
CA VAL A 36 15.49 35.01 8.88
C VAL A 36 16.25 33.90 9.59
N GLN A 37 16.88 34.17 10.73
CA GLN A 37 17.54 33.14 11.52
C GLN A 37 16.55 32.09 12.06
N CYS A 38 15.38 32.52 12.56
CA CYS A 38 14.31 31.60 12.95
C CYS A 38 13.82 30.75 11.78
N VAL A 39 13.67 31.33 10.59
CA VAL A 39 13.30 30.61 9.36
C VAL A 39 14.37 29.60 8.97
N ILE A 40 15.65 29.95 9.00
CA ILE A 40 16.76 29.03 8.67
C ILE A 40 16.81 27.85 9.65
N VAL A 41 16.61 28.10 10.94
CA VAL A 41 16.53 27.05 11.95
C VAL A 41 15.31 26.14 11.69
N ALA A 42 14.16 26.70 11.35
CA ALA A 42 12.96 25.93 11.01
C ALA A 42 13.13 25.07 9.74
N VAL A 43 13.82 25.59 8.71
CA VAL A 43 14.11 24.86 7.46
C VAL A 43 14.93 23.60 7.71
N LYS A 44 15.87 23.62 8.68
CA LYS A 44 16.66 22.42 9.01
C LYS A 44 15.80 21.29 9.58
N THR A 45 14.83 21.61 10.42
CA THR A 45 13.87 20.63 10.98
C THR A 45 12.88 20.14 9.91
N ILE A 46 12.36 21.06 9.09
CA ILE A 46 11.47 20.72 7.98
C ILE A 46 12.19 19.82 6.96
N GLY A 47 13.48 20.07 6.69
CA GLY A 47 14.28 19.27 5.78
C GLY A 47 14.32 17.79 6.17
N ASN A 48 14.46 17.49 7.46
CA ASN A 48 14.41 16.10 7.94
C ASN A 48 13.04 15.46 7.73
N ILE A 49 11.96 16.18 8.03
CA ILE A 49 10.59 15.69 7.83
C ILE A 49 10.32 15.44 6.35
N VAL A 50 10.71 16.38 5.49
CA VAL A 50 10.58 16.25 4.03
C VAL A 50 11.42 15.08 3.53
N LEU A 51 12.65 14.92 4.01
CA LEU A 51 13.51 13.80 3.63
C LEU A 51 12.87 12.45 3.98
N VAL A 52 12.41 12.29 5.22
CA VAL A 52 11.76 11.05 5.67
C VAL A 52 10.47 10.80 4.87
N THR A 53 9.67 11.83 4.64
CA THR A 53 8.43 11.72 3.86
C THR A 53 8.72 11.33 2.40
N CYS A 54 9.74 11.92 1.78
CA CYS A 54 10.17 11.59 0.43
C CYS A 54 10.71 10.15 0.34
N LEU A 55 11.50 9.70 1.31
CA LEU A 55 11.98 8.32 1.38
C LEU A 55 10.81 7.33 1.52
N LEU A 56 9.84 7.66 2.37
CA LEU A 56 8.64 6.86 2.54
C LEU A 56 7.83 6.78 1.24
N GLN A 57 7.59 7.90 0.56
CA GLN A 57 6.90 7.93 -0.73
C GLN A 57 7.66 7.14 -1.80
N PHE A 58 9.00 7.23 -1.82
CA PHE A 58 9.83 6.46 -2.74
C PHE A 58 9.69 4.95 -2.50
N MET A 59 9.70 4.52 -1.24
CA MET A 59 9.52 3.11 -0.90
C MET A 59 8.16 2.58 -1.38
N PHE A 60 7.08 3.34 -1.13
CA PHE A 60 5.76 3.00 -1.64
C PHE A 60 5.70 2.99 -3.18
N ALA A 61 6.43 3.88 -3.85
CA ALA A 61 6.50 3.90 -5.31
C ALA A 61 7.20 2.64 -5.87
N VAL A 62 8.33 2.25 -5.29
CA VAL A 62 9.07 1.04 -5.71
C VAL A 62 8.22 -0.22 -5.49
N ILE A 63 7.64 -0.37 -4.29
CA ILE A 63 6.78 -1.51 -3.97
C ILE A 63 5.54 -1.51 -4.88
N GLY A 64 4.95 -0.35 -5.13
CA GLY A 64 3.81 -0.22 -6.03
C GLY A 64 4.14 -0.73 -7.44
N VAL A 65 5.22 -0.23 -8.05
CA VAL A 65 5.61 -0.63 -9.41
C VAL A 65 5.84 -2.15 -9.52
N GLN A 66 6.33 -2.80 -8.46
CA GLN A 66 6.55 -4.25 -8.44
C GLN A 66 5.26 -5.09 -8.29
N LEU A 67 4.16 -4.52 -7.76
CA LEU A 67 2.92 -5.26 -7.47
C LEU A 67 1.80 -5.00 -8.50
N TYR A 68 1.88 -3.91 -9.26
CA TYR A 68 0.86 -3.56 -10.25
C TYR A 68 1.28 -3.96 -11.65
N LYS A 69 0.35 -4.55 -12.40
CA LYS A 69 0.47 -4.71 -13.85
C LYS A 69 -0.62 -3.91 -14.56
N LEU A 70 -0.23 -3.16 -15.58
CA LEU A 70 -1.11 -2.31 -16.38
C LEU A 70 -1.36 -2.94 -17.75
N PHE A 71 -2.62 -3.20 -18.04
CA PHE A 71 -3.08 -3.73 -19.31
C PHE A 71 -3.79 -2.64 -20.12
N PHE A 72 -3.14 -2.16 -21.18
CA PHE A 72 -3.70 -1.14 -22.08
C PHE A 72 -4.38 -1.78 -23.28
N GLY A 73 -5.49 -1.21 -23.74
CA GLY A 73 -6.04 -1.54 -25.04
C GLY A 73 -5.05 -1.16 -26.15
N LYS A 74 -4.84 -2.04 -27.14
CA LYS A 74 -3.91 -1.81 -28.29
C LYS A 74 -4.07 -0.44 -28.97
N GLN A 75 -5.30 0.07 -29.03
CA GLN A 75 -5.66 1.34 -29.64
C GLN A 75 -5.14 2.58 -28.89
N ILE A 76 -4.63 2.43 -27.67
CA ILE A 76 -4.20 3.56 -26.84
C ILE A 76 -2.74 3.87 -27.17
N PRO A 77 -2.43 5.11 -27.59
CA PRO A 77 -1.05 5.53 -27.80
C PRO A 77 -0.37 5.69 -26.43
N VAL A 78 0.47 4.72 -26.08
CA VAL A 78 1.41 4.84 -24.96
C VAL A 78 2.67 5.50 -25.48
N LYS A 79 3.23 6.44 -24.71
CA LYS A 79 4.49 7.10 -25.11
C LYS A 79 5.62 6.08 -25.08
N GLU A 80 6.47 6.09 -26.11
CA GLU A 80 7.62 5.18 -26.25
C GLU A 80 8.54 5.19 -25.01
N CYS A 81 8.76 6.37 -24.39
CA CYS A 81 9.52 6.48 -23.13
C CYS A 81 8.89 5.73 -21.94
N MET A 82 7.56 5.56 -21.92
CA MET A 82 6.89 4.75 -20.90
C MET A 82 7.03 3.25 -21.21
N GLU A 83 6.94 2.86 -22.48
CA GLU A 83 7.14 1.46 -22.88
C GLU A 83 8.57 1.00 -22.61
N ASP A 84 9.56 1.86 -22.88
CA ASP A 84 10.97 1.57 -22.60
C ASP A 84 11.24 1.43 -21.09
N LYS A 85 10.66 2.31 -20.27
CA LYS A 85 10.91 2.35 -18.82
C LYS A 85 10.10 1.36 -18.00
N PHE A 86 8.95 0.93 -18.50
CA PHE A 86 7.98 0.08 -17.80
C PHE A 86 7.56 -1.12 -18.64
N SER A 87 8.50 -1.70 -19.39
CA SER A 87 8.23 -2.79 -20.35
C SER A 87 7.78 -4.08 -19.67
N GLU A 88 8.11 -4.29 -18.39
CA GLU A 88 7.71 -5.47 -17.62
C GLU A 88 6.31 -5.30 -17.02
N GLU A 89 5.92 -4.06 -16.72
CA GLU A 89 4.67 -3.69 -16.04
C GLU A 89 3.55 -3.31 -17.01
N ILE A 90 3.89 -2.88 -18.23
CA ILE A 90 2.94 -2.47 -19.26
C ILE A 90 2.76 -3.56 -20.31
N GLU A 91 1.51 -3.95 -20.53
CA GLU A 91 1.16 -4.90 -21.57
C GLU A 91 -0.02 -4.40 -22.42
N LYS A 92 0.03 -4.63 -23.72
CA LYS A 92 -1.02 -4.22 -24.66
C LYS A 92 -1.90 -5.39 -25.05
N LEU A 93 -3.18 -5.32 -24.67
CA LEU A 93 -4.19 -6.34 -24.90
C LEU A 93 -5.26 -5.86 -25.90
N ASP A 94 -5.87 -6.81 -26.61
CA ASP A 94 -6.93 -6.51 -27.60
C ASP A 94 -8.33 -6.64 -26.98
N PHE A 95 -8.74 -5.63 -26.23
CA PHE A 95 -10.07 -5.61 -25.60
C PHE A 95 -11.22 -5.42 -26.59
N GLU A 96 -10.99 -4.83 -27.76
CA GLU A 96 -12.04 -4.45 -28.71
C GLU A 96 -12.53 -5.65 -29.52
N ASN A 97 -11.60 -6.47 -30.00
CA ASN A 97 -11.93 -7.63 -30.82
C ASN A 97 -12.19 -8.88 -29.97
N ASP A 98 -11.46 -9.06 -28.86
CA ASP A 98 -11.49 -10.30 -28.08
C ASP A 98 -11.41 -10.10 -26.55
N PRO A 99 -12.40 -9.42 -25.94
CA PRO A 99 -12.37 -9.06 -24.52
C PRO A 99 -12.34 -10.26 -23.57
N GLU A 100 -13.02 -11.37 -23.91
CA GLU A 100 -13.09 -12.54 -23.03
C GLU A 100 -11.76 -13.30 -22.96
N THR A 101 -11.05 -13.45 -24.07
CA THR A 101 -9.69 -14.04 -24.04
C THR A 101 -8.74 -13.16 -23.24
N GLN A 102 -8.83 -11.83 -23.37
CA GLN A 102 -8.00 -10.92 -22.57
C GLN A 102 -8.33 -11.01 -21.07
N ARG A 103 -9.61 -11.18 -20.71
CA ARG A 103 -10.02 -11.42 -19.32
C ARG A 103 -9.39 -12.69 -18.75
N LEU A 104 -9.46 -13.80 -19.49
CA LEU A 104 -8.86 -15.08 -19.08
C LEU A 104 -7.34 -14.97 -18.97
N TYR A 105 -6.70 -14.23 -19.88
CA TYR A 105 -5.27 -13.97 -19.81
C TYR A 105 -4.88 -13.23 -18.53
N ILE A 106 -5.62 -12.18 -18.15
CA ILE A 106 -5.37 -11.43 -16.90
C ILE A 106 -5.58 -12.35 -15.69
N ASN A 107 -6.64 -13.17 -15.66
CA ASN A 107 -6.87 -14.13 -14.58
C ASN A 107 -5.72 -15.14 -14.46
N ASN A 108 -5.26 -15.72 -15.57
CA ASN A 108 -4.12 -16.64 -15.57
C ASN A 108 -2.83 -15.97 -15.09
N TRP A 109 -2.61 -14.69 -15.44
CA TRP A 109 -1.47 -13.93 -14.91
C TRP A 109 -1.58 -13.78 -13.38
N VAL A 110 -2.75 -13.40 -12.87
CA VAL A 110 -3.00 -13.28 -11.42
C VAL A 110 -2.82 -14.63 -10.72
N GLU A 111 -3.33 -15.71 -11.30
CA GLU A 111 -3.21 -17.07 -10.76
C GLU A 111 -1.76 -17.49 -10.64
N ASN A 112 -0.97 -17.28 -11.70
CA ASN A 112 0.46 -17.59 -11.70
C ASN A 112 1.22 -16.74 -10.66
N THR A 113 0.93 -15.44 -10.58
CA THR A 113 1.54 -14.54 -9.60
C THR A 113 1.17 -14.91 -8.16
N THR A 114 0.01 -15.53 -7.96
CA THR A 114 -0.50 -15.93 -6.63
C THR A 114 -0.30 -17.41 -6.32
N HIS A 115 0.46 -18.14 -7.14
CA HIS A 115 0.67 -19.58 -7.01
C HIS A 115 -0.63 -20.40 -6.93
N GLY A 116 -1.67 -19.98 -7.65
CA GLY A 116 -2.95 -20.70 -7.73
C GLY A 116 -3.98 -20.31 -6.67
N GLU A 117 -3.67 -19.38 -5.76
CA GLU A 117 -4.63 -18.99 -4.70
C GLU A 117 -5.75 -18.07 -5.22
N ILE A 118 -5.50 -17.26 -6.26
CA ILE A 118 -6.48 -16.36 -6.86
C ILE A 118 -6.66 -16.71 -8.35
N THR A 119 -7.71 -17.46 -8.67
CA THR A 119 -7.97 -17.97 -10.04
C THR A 119 -8.90 -17.04 -10.85
N ASP A 120 -9.98 -16.56 -10.24
CA ASP A 120 -11.04 -15.81 -10.95
C ASP A 120 -11.20 -14.39 -10.41
N LEU A 121 -10.14 -13.59 -10.51
CA LEU A 121 -10.19 -12.19 -10.08
C LEU A 121 -11.22 -11.37 -10.88
N LEU A 122 -11.21 -11.54 -12.21
CA LEU A 122 -12.11 -10.87 -13.14
C LEU A 122 -13.23 -11.82 -13.57
N ILE A 123 -14.46 -11.51 -13.15
CA ILE A 123 -15.67 -12.26 -13.53
C ILE A 123 -16.04 -12.05 -15.01
N PRO A 124 -16.76 -12.98 -15.65
CA PRO A 124 -17.22 -12.83 -17.04
C PRO A 124 -17.95 -11.50 -17.29
N GLY A 125 -17.69 -10.86 -18.43
CA GLY A 125 -18.28 -9.55 -18.79
C GLY A 125 -17.70 -8.33 -18.05
N SER A 126 -16.77 -8.49 -17.11
CA SER A 126 -16.08 -7.36 -16.45
C SER A 126 -15.11 -6.62 -17.38
N ILE A 127 -14.54 -7.32 -18.37
CA ILE A 127 -13.78 -6.73 -19.47
C ILE A 127 -14.70 -6.67 -20.68
N THR A 128 -14.78 -5.50 -21.31
CA THR A 128 -15.67 -5.25 -22.45
C THR A 128 -14.88 -4.61 -23.60
N LYS A 129 -15.52 -4.51 -24.76
CA LYS A 129 -14.95 -3.80 -25.94
C LYS A 129 -14.60 -2.33 -25.67
N ASN A 130 -15.25 -1.74 -24.68
CA ASN A 130 -15.02 -0.36 -24.26
C ASN A 130 -13.89 -0.24 -23.22
N THR A 131 -13.38 -1.35 -22.69
CA THR A 131 -12.27 -1.35 -21.74
C THR A 131 -11.02 -0.79 -22.42
N LYS A 132 -10.48 0.27 -21.82
CA LYS A 132 -9.29 0.97 -22.30
C LYS A 132 -8.06 0.64 -21.45
N LEU A 133 -8.25 0.52 -20.14
CA LEU A 133 -7.19 0.21 -19.19
C LEU A 133 -7.74 -0.74 -18.13
N ALA A 134 -6.96 -1.76 -17.79
CA ALA A 134 -7.15 -2.57 -16.59
C ALA A 134 -5.87 -2.54 -15.75
N ILE A 135 -6.03 -2.43 -14.44
CA ILE A 135 -4.91 -2.44 -13.49
C ILE A 135 -5.18 -3.61 -12.54
N ALA A 136 -4.25 -4.55 -12.46
CA ALA A 136 -4.32 -5.65 -11.53
C ALA A 136 -3.23 -5.49 -10.48
N ASN A 137 -3.59 -5.78 -9.23
CA ASN A 137 -2.65 -5.96 -8.13
C ASN A 137 -2.86 -7.36 -7.57
N ALA A 138 -1.79 -8.13 -7.51
CA ALA A 138 -1.81 -9.45 -6.90
C ALA A 138 -0.59 -9.55 -5.99
N ALA A 139 -0.83 -9.82 -4.71
CA ALA A 139 0.20 -10.03 -3.73
C ALA A 139 0.02 -11.40 -3.08
N TYR A 140 1.11 -12.15 -3.01
CA TYR A 140 1.15 -13.45 -2.34
C TYR A 140 2.14 -13.38 -1.19
N PHE A 141 1.69 -13.75 0.00
CA PHE A 141 2.53 -13.85 1.18
C PHE A 141 2.47 -15.26 1.75
N LYS A 142 3.63 -15.93 1.81
CA LYS A 142 3.80 -17.22 2.46
C LYS A 142 4.92 -17.12 3.49
N GLY A 143 4.52 -16.97 4.74
CA GLY A 143 5.44 -16.97 5.87
C GLY A 143 5.44 -18.31 6.60
N THR A 144 6.59 -18.68 7.15
CA THR A 144 6.69 -19.79 8.11
C THR A 144 6.82 -19.20 9.51
N TRP A 145 5.97 -19.58 10.47
CA TRP A 145 6.09 -19.11 11.85
C TRP A 145 7.48 -19.36 12.44
N GLN A 146 8.00 -18.41 13.22
CA GLN A 146 9.23 -18.61 13.98
C GLN A 146 9.04 -19.72 15.02
N SER A 147 7.93 -19.64 15.77
CA SER A 147 7.46 -20.69 16.67
C SER A 147 6.30 -21.45 16.00
N LYS A 148 6.61 -22.57 15.35
CA LYS A 148 5.61 -23.35 14.60
C LYS A 148 4.64 -24.09 15.51
N PHE A 149 3.37 -24.09 15.12
CA PHE A 149 2.34 -24.95 15.69
C PHE A 149 2.59 -26.39 15.27
N LYS A 150 2.58 -27.31 16.23
CA LYS A 150 2.64 -28.75 15.96
C LYS A 150 1.25 -29.24 15.56
N PRO A 151 1.10 -29.96 14.44
CA PRO A 151 -0.21 -30.48 14.03
C PRO A 151 -0.86 -31.36 15.11
N GLU A 152 -0.06 -32.09 15.89
CA GLU A 152 -0.54 -32.95 16.98
C GLU A 152 -1.23 -32.19 18.12
N GLU A 153 -0.92 -30.90 18.29
CA GLU A 153 -1.50 -30.04 19.32
C GLU A 153 -2.76 -29.29 18.82
N THR A 154 -3.16 -29.50 17.56
CA THR A 154 -4.38 -28.92 17.00
C THR A 154 -5.58 -29.76 17.37
N LYS A 155 -6.58 -29.16 18.03
CA LYS A 155 -7.77 -29.86 18.56
C LYS A 155 -9.07 -29.16 18.15
N LYS A 156 -10.16 -29.91 18.06
CA LYS A 156 -11.49 -29.35 17.82
C LYS A 156 -11.99 -28.64 19.07
N GLU A 157 -12.18 -27.32 18.99
CA GLU A 157 -12.63 -26.48 20.10
C GLU A 157 -13.70 -25.48 19.66
N ILE A 158 -14.41 -24.91 20.64
CA ILE A 158 -15.51 -23.98 20.40
C ILE A 158 -14.95 -22.57 20.10
N PHE A 159 -15.33 -22.02 18.94
CA PHE A 159 -15.18 -20.62 18.60
C PHE A 159 -16.52 -19.89 18.77
N TYR A 160 -16.52 -18.84 19.59
CA TYR A 160 -17.70 -18.03 19.89
C TYR A 160 -17.88 -16.93 18.84
N VAL A 161 -18.72 -17.18 17.83
CA VAL A 161 -19.00 -16.21 16.75
C VAL A 161 -19.83 -15.04 17.27
N SER A 162 -20.78 -15.32 18.18
CA SER A 162 -21.57 -14.34 18.91
C SER A 162 -22.06 -14.96 20.22
N ASN A 163 -22.78 -14.20 21.04
CA ASN A 163 -23.37 -14.72 22.28
C ASN A 163 -24.29 -15.93 22.07
N GLU A 164 -24.87 -16.07 20.87
CA GLU A 164 -25.88 -17.09 20.55
C GLU A 164 -25.35 -18.15 19.56
N ARG A 165 -24.22 -17.90 18.89
CA ARG A 165 -23.67 -18.77 17.84
C ARG A 165 -22.26 -19.24 18.20
N GLN A 166 -22.11 -20.55 18.26
CA GLN A 166 -20.86 -21.26 18.53
C GLN A 166 -20.56 -22.23 17.39
N GLU A 167 -19.28 -22.37 17.02
CA GLU A 167 -18.84 -23.30 15.99
C GLU A 167 -17.61 -24.08 16.44
N PHE A 168 -17.50 -25.34 16.03
CA PHE A 168 -16.29 -26.11 16.25
C PHE A 168 -15.25 -25.81 15.17
N VAL A 169 -14.07 -25.38 15.59
CA VAL A 169 -12.94 -25.07 14.70
C VAL A 169 -11.72 -25.89 15.10
N ASP A 170 -10.79 -26.09 14.18
CA ASP A 170 -9.47 -26.63 14.49
C ASP A 170 -8.63 -25.55 15.17
N MET A 171 -8.54 -25.60 16.49
CA MET A 171 -7.80 -24.63 17.30
C MET A 171 -6.34 -25.08 17.46
N MET A 172 -5.41 -24.23 17.02
CA MET A 172 -3.97 -24.50 17.09
C MET A 172 -3.40 -24.07 18.45
N HIS A 173 -2.50 -24.87 19.02
CA HIS A 173 -1.83 -24.57 20.29
C HIS A 173 -0.31 -24.54 20.15
N VAL A 174 0.30 -23.56 20.82
CA VAL A 174 1.76 -23.46 20.96
C VAL A 174 2.07 -22.79 22.29
N GLU A 175 3.05 -23.32 23.02
CA GLU A 175 3.58 -22.71 24.23
C GLU A 175 4.97 -22.14 23.93
N GLY A 176 5.25 -20.93 24.43
CA GLY A 176 6.51 -20.25 24.22
C GLY A 176 6.49 -18.81 24.72
N THR A 177 7.62 -18.13 24.55
CA THR A 177 7.73 -16.70 24.86
C THR A 177 7.33 -15.88 23.64
N PHE A 178 6.32 -15.04 23.79
CA PHE A 178 5.81 -14.15 22.75
C PHE A 178 5.71 -12.73 23.28
N ASN A 179 5.84 -11.74 22.38
CA ASN A 179 5.54 -10.36 22.74
C ASN A 179 4.02 -10.22 22.91
N HIS A 180 3.62 -9.79 24.10
CA HIS A 180 2.24 -9.58 24.48
C HIS A 180 2.10 -8.21 25.15
N ALA A 181 1.01 -7.52 24.85
CA ALA A 181 0.66 -6.27 25.49
C ALA A 181 -0.84 -6.24 25.78
N ALA A 182 -1.23 -5.67 26.93
CA ALA A 182 -2.60 -5.26 27.18
C ALA A 182 -2.70 -3.75 26.97
N ASN A 183 -3.69 -3.31 26.19
CA ASN A 183 -3.94 -1.89 25.95
C ASN A 183 -5.28 -1.48 26.54
N GLU A 184 -5.25 -0.71 27.62
CA GLU A 184 -6.45 -0.24 28.32
C GLU A 184 -7.31 0.70 27.46
N LYS A 185 -6.69 1.52 26.60
CA LYS A 185 -7.43 2.46 25.75
C LYS A 185 -8.19 1.76 24.63
N LEU A 186 -7.61 0.71 24.06
CA LEU A 186 -8.27 -0.12 23.06
C LEU A 186 -9.18 -1.18 23.69
N GLY A 187 -8.98 -1.46 24.99
CA GLY A 187 -9.66 -2.54 25.69
C GLY A 187 -9.38 -3.87 24.99
N CYS A 188 -8.11 -4.22 24.73
CA CYS A 188 -7.74 -5.49 24.11
C CYS A 188 -6.36 -6.00 24.53
N HIS A 189 -6.18 -7.32 24.45
CA HIS A 189 -4.88 -7.97 24.44
C HIS A 189 -4.32 -8.00 23.02
N ILE A 190 -3.02 -7.81 22.88
CA ILE A 190 -2.30 -7.79 21.62
C ILE A 190 -1.20 -8.83 21.72
N LEU A 191 -1.20 -9.79 20.80
CA LEU A 191 -0.17 -10.82 20.69
C LEU A 191 0.56 -10.67 19.35
N GLU A 192 1.89 -10.68 19.39
CA GLU A 192 2.74 -10.72 18.19
C GLU A 192 3.18 -12.16 17.91
N LEU A 193 2.91 -12.62 16.68
CA LEU A 193 3.37 -13.90 16.15
C LEU A 193 4.36 -13.65 15.01
N PRO A 194 5.67 -13.76 15.26
CA PRO A 194 6.69 -13.50 14.24
C PRO A 194 6.77 -14.64 13.22
N TYR A 195 6.99 -14.28 11.95
CA TYR A 195 7.44 -15.20 10.92
C TYR A 195 8.97 -15.33 10.94
N THR A 196 9.47 -16.43 10.38
CA THR A 196 10.89 -16.68 10.20
C THR A 196 11.42 -15.69 9.16
N GLY A 197 12.28 -14.76 9.58
CA GLY A 197 13.02 -13.85 8.69
C GLY A 197 14.48 -14.30 8.55
N GLN A 198 15.05 -14.17 7.35
CA GLN A 198 16.49 -14.42 7.13
C GLN A 198 17.34 -13.17 7.41
N ASP A 199 16.78 -11.96 7.24
CA ASP A 199 17.45 -10.67 7.44
C ASP A 199 16.59 -9.68 8.23
N GLU A 200 17.21 -8.70 8.89
CA GLU A 200 16.52 -7.67 9.68
C GLU A 200 15.49 -6.86 8.88
N ALA A 201 15.68 -6.73 7.56
CA ALA A 201 14.78 -6.03 6.65
C ALA A 201 13.51 -6.84 6.27
N SER A 202 13.43 -8.12 6.66
CA SER A 202 12.34 -9.04 6.28
C SER A 202 11.56 -9.60 7.48
N HIS A 203 11.66 -8.97 8.66
CA HIS A 203 10.85 -9.36 9.81
C HIS A 203 9.40 -8.95 9.63
N VAL A 204 8.58 -9.92 9.21
CA VAL A 204 7.12 -9.81 9.19
C VAL A 204 6.58 -10.49 10.45
N SER A 205 5.59 -9.87 11.09
CA SER A 205 4.87 -10.44 12.23
C SER A 205 3.37 -10.29 12.02
N MET A 206 2.59 -11.28 12.46
CA MET A 206 1.14 -11.16 12.59
C MET A 206 0.79 -10.62 13.97
N PHE A 207 -0.03 -9.59 14.04
CA PHE A 207 -0.57 -9.09 15.30
C PHE A 207 -2.02 -9.55 15.46
N VAL A 208 -2.32 -10.18 16.60
CA VAL A 208 -3.67 -10.60 16.97
C VAL A 208 -4.18 -9.67 18.06
N PHE A 209 -5.26 -8.94 17.78
CA PHE A 209 -5.94 -8.08 18.72
C PHE A 209 -7.17 -8.81 19.25
N LEU A 210 -7.14 -9.19 20.51
CA LEU A 210 -8.20 -9.94 21.19
C LEU A 210 -8.86 -9.04 22.24
N PRO A 211 -10.09 -8.56 22.01
CA PRO A 211 -10.84 -7.83 23.03
C PRO A 211 -11.29 -8.78 24.16
N PRO A 212 -11.60 -8.26 25.36
CA PRO A 212 -12.18 -9.00 26.47
C PRO A 212 -13.46 -9.73 26.07
N THR A 213 -13.77 -10.79 26.82
CA THR A 213 -14.98 -11.58 26.70
C THR A 213 -16.18 -10.84 27.28
N GLU A 214 -16.49 -9.65 26.76
CA GLU A 214 -17.70 -8.89 27.08
C GLU A 214 -18.59 -8.75 25.84
N SER A 215 -19.91 -8.70 26.05
CA SER A 215 -20.85 -8.39 24.99
C SER A 215 -20.49 -7.04 24.35
N ASN A 216 -20.36 -6.99 23.03
CA ASN A 216 -20.00 -5.79 22.25
C ASN A 216 -18.54 -5.30 22.41
N ALA A 217 -17.63 -6.09 23.00
CA ALA A 217 -16.22 -5.70 23.16
C ALA A 217 -15.52 -5.41 21.81
N LEU A 218 -15.80 -6.21 20.77
CA LEU A 218 -15.31 -5.98 19.41
C LEU A 218 -15.72 -4.61 18.86
N THR A 219 -17.00 -4.24 19.00
CA THR A 219 -17.52 -2.92 18.57
C THR A 219 -16.99 -1.75 19.39
N ASN A 220 -16.60 -1.98 20.65
CA ASN A 220 -16.01 -0.95 21.51
C ASN A 220 -14.51 -0.76 21.23
N SER A 221 -13.82 -1.83 20.81
CA SER A 221 -12.39 -1.81 20.47
C SER A 221 -12.10 -1.27 19.06
N LEU A 222 -13.09 -1.31 18.16
CA LEU A 222 -12.99 -0.79 16.80
C LEU A 222 -13.62 0.60 16.68
N PRO A 223 -12.97 1.58 16.02
CA PRO A 223 -13.61 2.85 15.73
C PRO A 223 -14.85 2.63 14.85
N ALA A 224 -15.94 3.33 15.15
CA ALA A 224 -17.17 3.24 14.38
C ALA A 224 -16.90 3.44 12.88
N SER A 225 -17.12 2.40 12.07
CA SER A 225 -16.99 2.51 10.61
C SER A 225 -17.99 3.56 10.10
N PRO A 226 -17.57 4.50 9.22
CA PRO A 226 -18.53 5.36 8.54
C PRO A 226 -19.50 4.46 7.78
N ARG A 227 -20.77 4.44 8.19
CA ARG A 227 -21.82 3.66 7.52
C ARG A 227 -21.71 3.90 6.02
N ARG A 228 -21.57 2.82 5.24
CA ARG A 228 -21.74 2.82 3.78
C ARG A 228 -23.03 3.60 3.50
N ARG A 229 -22.94 4.74 2.81
CA ARG A 229 -24.12 5.41 2.26
C ARG A 229 -24.78 4.40 1.33
N THR A 230 -25.84 3.76 1.80
CA THR A 230 -26.76 3.05 0.92
C THR A 230 -27.39 4.13 0.04
N SER A 231 -26.96 4.17 -1.21
CA SER A 231 -27.68 4.83 -2.29
C SER A 231 -29.07 4.22 -2.37
N SER A 232 -30.03 4.80 -1.67
CA SER A 232 -31.45 4.59 -1.97
C SER A 232 -31.74 5.30 -3.29
N ALA A 233 -31.55 4.60 -4.39
CA ALA A 233 -32.11 4.98 -5.67
C ALA A 233 -33.59 4.60 -5.69
N GLY A 234 -34.45 5.61 -5.83
CA GLY A 234 -35.71 5.58 -6.57
C GLY A 234 -36.83 4.64 -6.11
N GLN A 235 -37.86 5.23 -5.51
CA GLN A 235 -39.16 5.27 -6.17
C GLN A 235 -39.49 6.73 -6.48
#